data_AF-A0A3M1D9D8-F1
#
_entry.id   AF-A0A3M1D9D8-F1
#
_cell.length_a   1.000
_cell.length_b   1.000
_cell.length_c   1.000
_cell.angle_alpha   90.00
_cell.angle_beta   90.00
_cell.angle_gamma   90.00
#
_symmetry.space_group_name_H-M   'P 1'
#
loop_
_entity.id
_entity.type
_entity.pdbx_description
1 polymer ?
#
loop_
_entity_poly.entity_id
_entity_poly.type
_entity_poly.pdbx_seq_one_letter_code
_entity_poly.pdbx_strand_id
1 'polypeptide(L)'
;MTDRLSGKSGSQAAEKHRRRRKAKTIARKQMLRERKKIQLDFEMMRIADQERPRTRADCMKMGRPCLFVSCKHHLYLDVNPVTGSIKINFPDLEIWELAETCALDVAERGGLTLEEVGEILNLTRERIRQVEASGLKKIMDATGEDELKILLDD
;
A
#
# COMPACT_ATOMS: atom_id res chain seq x y z
N MET A 1 47.72 22.77 -13.22
CA MET A 1 47.01 21.60 -13.74
C MET A 1 45.68 21.52 -13.02
N THR A 2 44.63 21.93 -13.70
CA THR A 2 43.25 21.96 -13.22
C THR A 2 42.65 20.58 -13.35
N ASP A 3 42.21 19.95 -12.26
CA ASP A 3 41.30 18.80 -12.35
C ASP A 3 39.97 19.12 -11.69
N ARG A 4 38.96 19.22 -12.57
CA ARG A 4 37.54 19.33 -12.26
C ARG A 4 37.06 17.93 -11.90
N LEU A 5 36.59 17.72 -10.67
CA LEU A 5 35.71 16.60 -10.37
C LEU A 5 34.27 17.08 -10.45
N SER A 6 33.73 17.03 -11.67
CA SER A 6 32.30 17.12 -11.90
C SER A 6 31.65 15.74 -11.79
N GLY A 7 30.47 15.74 -11.15
CA GLY A 7 29.30 14.96 -11.56
C GLY A 7 29.40 13.43 -11.51
N LYS A 8 28.74 12.82 -10.52
CA LYS A 8 28.19 11.45 -10.59
C LYS A 8 27.11 11.19 -9.52
N SER A 9 26.17 12.11 -9.34
CA SER A 9 24.98 11.88 -8.49
C SER A 9 23.72 11.48 -9.28
N GLY A 10 23.75 11.53 -10.61
CA GLY A 10 22.57 11.33 -11.47
C GLY A 10 22.31 9.91 -11.96
N SER A 11 23.24 8.95 -11.80
CA SER A 11 23.12 7.65 -12.46
C SER A 11 22.38 6.58 -11.66
N GLN A 12 22.30 6.69 -10.33
CA GLN A 12 21.68 5.65 -9.49
C GLN A 12 20.14 5.74 -9.43
N ALA A 13 19.58 6.93 -9.67
CA ALA A 13 18.13 7.12 -9.70
C ALA A 13 17.50 6.63 -11.02
N ALA A 14 18.20 6.78 -12.14
CA ALA A 14 17.71 6.43 -13.47
C ALA A 14 17.60 4.91 -13.72
N GLU A 15 18.45 4.10 -13.07
CA GLU A 15 18.47 2.64 -13.25
C GLU A 15 17.35 1.92 -12.46
N LYS A 16 16.80 2.57 -11.41
CA LYS A 16 15.67 2.06 -10.62
C LYS A 16 14.33 2.08 -11.36
N HIS A 17 14.23 2.75 -12.51
CA HIS A 17 13.07 2.68 -13.41
C HIS A 17 13.13 1.48 -14.36
N ARG A 18 13.77 0.36 -13.95
CA ARG A 18 13.47 -0.95 -14.56
C ARG A 18 11.96 -1.12 -14.54
N ARG A 19 11.32 -1.15 -15.74
CA ARG A 19 9.86 -1.17 -15.95
C ARG A 19 9.16 -2.02 -14.88
N ARG A 20 8.71 -1.38 -13.79
CA ARG A 20 8.02 -2.06 -12.69
C ARG A 20 6.82 -2.75 -13.30
N ARG A 21 6.65 -4.05 -13.08
CA ARG A 21 5.45 -4.71 -13.61
C ARG A 21 4.23 -4.09 -12.97
N LYS A 22 3.17 -4.02 -13.77
CA LYS A 22 1.86 -3.57 -13.31
C LYS A 22 1.39 -4.49 -12.18
N ALA A 23 0.58 -3.93 -11.29
CA ALA A 23 -0.11 -4.69 -10.27
C ALA A 23 -0.77 -5.95 -10.85
N LYS A 24 -0.72 -7.05 -10.10
CA LYS A 24 -1.25 -8.35 -10.50
C LYS A 24 -2.50 -8.66 -9.71
N THR A 25 -3.60 -8.92 -10.41
CA THR A 25 -4.85 -9.35 -9.77
C THR A 25 -5.00 -10.86 -9.85
N ILE A 26 -5.16 -11.50 -8.70
CA ILE A 26 -5.48 -12.91 -8.54
C ILE A 26 -6.99 -13.03 -8.32
N ALA A 27 -7.67 -13.70 -9.26
CA ALA A 27 -9.10 -13.91 -9.17
C ALA A 27 -9.44 -14.96 -8.09
N ARG A 28 -10.58 -14.79 -7.41
CA ARG A 28 -11.05 -15.74 -6.38
C ARG A 28 -11.14 -17.18 -6.88
N LYS A 29 -11.61 -17.38 -8.12
CA LYS A 29 -11.69 -18.71 -8.76
C LYS A 29 -10.30 -19.35 -8.94
N GLN A 30 -9.27 -18.55 -9.24
CA GLN A 30 -7.90 -19.05 -9.31
C GLN A 30 -7.41 -19.49 -7.93
N MET A 31 -7.62 -18.65 -6.91
CA MET A 31 -7.25 -19.00 -5.52
C MET A 31 -7.93 -20.27 -5.04
N LEU A 32 -9.22 -20.47 -5.33
CA LEU A 32 -9.94 -21.68 -4.96
C LEU A 32 -9.38 -22.94 -5.66
N ARG A 33 -8.87 -22.81 -6.88
CA ARG A 33 -8.21 -23.91 -7.61
C ARG A 33 -6.85 -24.23 -7.01
N GLU A 34 -6.08 -23.20 -6.66
CA GLU A 34 -4.75 -23.34 -6.06
C GLU A 34 -4.82 -23.82 -4.61
N ARG A 35 -5.83 -23.39 -3.83
CA ARG A 35 -6.08 -23.83 -2.44
C ARG A 35 -6.16 -25.34 -2.31
N LYS A 36 -6.74 -26.04 -3.31
CA LYS A 36 -6.82 -27.52 -3.30
C LYS A 36 -5.45 -28.20 -3.32
N LYS A 37 -4.39 -27.48 -3.71
CA LYS A 37 -3.01 -27.98 -3.79
C LYS A 37 -2.17 -27.58 -2.57
N ILE A 38 -2.66 -26.67 -1.74
CA ILE A 38 -1.95 -26.19 -0.56
C ILE A 38 -2.34 -27.10 0.60
N GLN A 39 -1.37 -27.81 1.18
CA GLN A 39 -1.52 -28.37 2.52
C GLN A 39 -1.35 -27.22 3.51
N LEU A 40 -2.45 -26.77 4.09
CA LEU A 40 -2.42 -25.78 5.16
C LEU A 40 -2.14 -26.49 6.48
N ASP A 41 -1.06 -26.09 7.14
CA ASP A 41 -0.85 -26.43 8.55
C ASP A 41 -1.78 -25.56 9.41
N PHE A 42 -2.84 -26.19 9.92
CA PHE A 42 -3.86 -25.52 10.72
C PHE A 42 -3.30 -24.93 12.02
N GLU A 43 -2.30 -25.57 12.64
CA GLU A 43 -1.71 -25.05 13.87
C GLU A 43 -0.90 -23.78 13.59
N MET A 44 -0.11 -23.78 12.52
CA MET A 44 0.63 -22.58 12.10
C MET A 44 -0.30 -21.39 11.84
N MET A 45 -1.43 -21.62 11.16
CA MET A 45 -2.40 -20.56 10.87
C MET A 45 -3.07 -20.02 12.14
N ARG A 46 -3.40 -20.90 13.09
CA ARG A 46 -4.02 -20.52 14.37
C ARG A 46 -3.08 -19.65 15.22
N ILE A 47 -1.80 -20.01 15.28
CA ILE A 47 -0.78 -19.23 16.01
C ILE A 47 -0.66 -17.83 15.43
N ALA A 48 -0.56 -17.72 14.10
CA ALA A 48 -0.44 -16.43 13.41
C ALA A 48 -1.64 -15.49 13.67
N ASP A 49 -2.86 -16.04 13.75
CA ASP A 49 -4.06 -15.25 14.07
C ASP A 49 -4.09 -14.77 15.53
N GLN A 50 -3.52 -15.55 16.47
CA GLN A 50 -3.48 -15.19 17.89
C GLN A 50 -2.51 -14.03 18.18
N GLU A 51 -1.38 -13.99 17.49
CA GLU A 51 -0.34 -12.95 17.69
C GLU A 51 -0.61 -11.64 16.95
N ARG A 52 -1.71 -11.58 16.19
CA ARG A 52 -2.03 -10.41 15.39
C ARG A 52 -2.47 -9.22 16.26
N PRO A 53 -1.88 -8.03 16.08
CA PRO A 53 -2.27 -6.84 16.83
C PRO A 53 -3.72 -6.45 16.50
N ARG A 54 -4.48 -6.07 17.54
CA ARG A 54 -5.90 -5.70 17.40
C ARG A 54 -6.09 -4.20 17.23
N THR A 55 -5.20 -3.41 17.83
CA THR A 55 -5.28 -1.95 17.81
C THR A 55 -4.07 -1.33 17.14
N ARG A 56 -4.20 -0.05 16.75
CA ARG A 56 -3.06 0.74 16.24
C ARG A 56 -1.96 0.87 17.29
N ALA A 57 -2.32 1.04 18.56
CA ALA A 57 -1.38 1.14 19.67
C ALA A 57 -0.53 -0.14 19.84
N ASP A 58 -1.09 -1.30 19.49
CA ASP A 58 -0.35 -2.57 19.50
C ASP A 58 0.62 -2.63 18.31
N CYS A 59 0.13 -2.36 17.09
CA CYS A 59 0.94 -2.55 15.87
C CYS A 59 2.00 -1.46 15.65
N MET A 60 1.83 -0.26 16.22
CA MET A 60 2.83 0.82 16.11
C MET A 60 4.14 0.49 16.83
N LYS A 61 4.09 -0.35 17.88
CA LYS A 61 5.26 -0.76 18.65
C LYS A 61 6.03 -1.91 18.00
N MET A 62 5.45 -2.54 16.98
CA MET A 62 6.06 -3.66 16.27
C MET A 62 7.09 -3.17 15.24
N GLY A 63 8.04 -4.04 14.89
CA GLY A 63 9.04 -3.75 13.87
C GLY A 63 8.43 -3.49 12.49
N ARG A 64 9.24 -2.87 11.61
CA ARG A 64 8.98 -2.75 10.18
C ARG A 64 10.02 -3.54 9.41
N PRO A 65 9.68 -4.14 8.24
CA PRO A 65 8.40 -4.09 7.53
C PRO A 65 7.24 -4.83 8.24
N CYS A 66 6.00 -4.36 8.07
CA CYS A 66 4.83 -5.03 8.65
C CYS A 66 4.56 -6.36 7.93
N LEU A 67 4.42 -7.47 8.67
CA LEU A 67 4.17 -8.80 8.09
C LEU A 67 2.68 -9.15 8.00
N PHE A 68 1.80 -8.33 8.57
CA PHE A 68 0.35 -8.57 8.59
C PHE A 68 -0.32 -8.13 7.29
N VAL A 69 0.02 -8.79 6.18
CA VAL A 69 -0.43 -8.43 4.81
C VAL A 69 -1.94 -8.44 4.60
N SER A 70 -2.69 -9.13 5.47
CA SER A 70 -4.15 -9.15 5.44
C SER A 70 -4.78 -7.98 6.20
N CYS A 71 -4.00 -7.02 6.70
CA CYS A 71 -4.51 -5.79 7.30
C CYS A 71 -5.08 -4.87 6.22
N LYS A 72 -6.23 -4.24 6.48
CA LYS A 72 -6.87 -3.29 5.54
C LYS A 72 -6.01 -2.07 5.20
N HIS A 73 -4.99 -1.77 6.00
CA HIS A 73 -4.07 -0.64 5.79
C HIS A 73 -2.72 -1.08 5.21
N HIS A 74 -2.56 -2.35 4.88
CA HIS A 74 -1.29 -2.87 4.36
C HIS A 74 -1.13 -2.49 2.89
N LEU A 75 0.05 -2.03 2.48
CA LEU A 75 0.29 -1.48 1.14
C LEU A 75 0.71 -2.52 0.09
N TYR A 76 0.96 -3.76 0.49
CA TYR A 76 1.36 -4.83 -0.43
C TYR A 76 0.21 -5.37 -1.29
N LEU A 77 -0.97 -5.56 -0.70
CA LEU A 77 -2.12 -6.14 -1.39
C LEU A 77 -3.44 -5.47 -1.01
N ASP A 78 -4.36 -5.43 -1.97
CA ASP A 78 -5.74 -4.96 -1.80
C ASP A 78 -6.71 -6.11 -2.06
N VAL A 79 -7.73 -6.24 -1.21
CA VAL A 79 -8.80 -7.24 -1.39
C VAL A 79 -10.08 -6.54 -1.82
N ASN A 80 -10.64 -6.95 -2.97
CA ASN A 80 -11.95 -6.46 -3.39
C ASN A 80 -13.04 -7.11 -2.50
N PRO A 81 -13.84 -6.32 -1.75
CA PRO A 81 -14.81 -6.88 -0.80
C PRO A 81 -16.00 -7.57 -1.47
N VAL A 82 -16.31 -7.22 -2.72
CA VAL A 82 -17.45 -7.79 -3.46
C VAL A 82 -17.03 -9.07 -4.20
N THR A 83 -15.95 -9.00 -4.98
CA THR A 83 -15.52 -10.13 -5.82
C THR A 83 -14.58 -11.10 -5.10
N GLY A 84 -13.92 -10.65 -4.02
CA GLY A 84 -12.88 -11.40 -3.31
C GLY A 84 -11.59 -11.57 -4.12
N SER A 85 -11.39 -10.80 -5.19
CA SER A 85 -10.11 -10.79 -5.91
C SER A 85 -9.03 -10.05 -5.11
N ILE A 86 -7.80 -10.55 -5.14
CA ILE A 86 -6.65 -9.92 -4.49
C ILE A 86 -5.80 -9.23 -5.54
N LYS A 87 -5.50 -7.95 -5.36
CA LYS A 87 -4.56 -7.17 -6.19
C LYS A 87 -3.26 -7.04 -5.41
N ILE A 88 -2.16 -7.54 -5.97
CA ILE A 88 -0.80 -7.33 -5.46
C ILE A 88 -0.23 -6.10 -6.15
N ASN A 89 0.17 -5.09 -5.38
CA ASN A 89 0.60 -3.81 -5.90
C ASN A 89 1.94 -3.91 -6.64
N PHE A 90 2.92 -4.61 -6.05
CA PHE A 90 4.23 -4.84 -6.66
C PHE A 90 4.50 -6.35 -6.74
N PRO A 91 4.15 -7.01 -7.85
CA PRO A 91 4.30 -8.46 -7.96
C PRO A 91 5.75 -8.95 -8.07
N ASP A 92 6.70 -8.03 -8.24
CA ASP A 92 8.13 -8.32 -8.33
C ASP A 92 8.91 -7.92 -7.07
N LEU A 93 8.22 -7.42 -6.03
CA LEU A 93 8.84 -7.03 -4.76
C LEU A 93 8.26 -7.87 -3.63
N GLU A 94 9.13 -8.34 -2.75
CA GLU A 94 8.74 -8.94 -1.48
C GLU A 94 8.47 -7.87 -0.43
N ILE A 95 7.85 -8.26 0.70
CA ILE A 95 7.38 -7.35 1.75
C ILE A 95 8.53 -6.49 2.33
N TRP A 96 9.73 -7.07 2.47
CA TRP A 96 10.92 -6.37 2.97
C TRP A 96 11.62 -5.49 1.94
N GLU A 97 11.21 -5.54 0.68
CA GLU A 97 11.73 -4.68 -0.39
C GLU A 97 10.83 -3.45 -0.62
N LEU A 98 9.65 -3.41 0.01
CA LEU A 98 8.75 -2.27 -0.05
C LEU A 98 9.34 -1.09 0.72
N ALA A 99 9.23 0.10 0.13
CA ALA A 99 9.56 1.34 0.82
C ALA A 99 8.62 1.57 2.02
N GLU A 100 7.34 1.23 1.84
CA GLU A 100 6.29 1.44 2.81
C GLU A 100 5.37 0.22 2.89
N THR A 101 5.00 -0.18 4.10
CA THR A 101 4.13 -1.35 4.32
C THR A 101 2.77 -0.98 4.93
N CYS A 102 2.62 0.22 5.48
CA CYS A 102 1.40 0.65 6.17
C CYS A 102 0.95 2.05 5.77
N ALA A 103 -0.30 2.17 5.32
CA ALA A 103 -0.91 3.45 4.99
C ALA A 103 -1.04 4.40 6.20
N LEU A 104 -1.19 3.85 7.42
CA LEU A 104 -1.27 4.67 8.63
C LEU A 104 0.08 5.29 9.01
N ASP A 105 1.18 4.54 8.89
CA ASP A 105 2.53 5.09 9.12
C ASP A 105 2.88 6.16 8.07
N VAL A 106 2.37 6.00 6.85
CA VAL A 106 2.47 7.01 5.80
C VAL A 106 1.68 8.26 6.18
N ALA A 107 0.42 8.12 6.57
CA ALA A 107 -0.43 9.25 6.94
C ALA A 107 0.07 10.03 8.17
N GLU A 108 0.65 9.36 9.16
CA GLU A 108 1.20 9.99 10.37
C GLU A 108 2.38 10.95 10.07
N ARG A 109 3.06 10.81 8.92
CA ARG A 109 4.11 11.74 8.49
C ARG A 109 3.57 13.05 7.89
N GLY A 110 2.26 13.14 7.66
CA GLY A 110 1.61 14.29 7.07
C GLY A 110 1.31 14.11 5.58
N GLY A 111 1.23 15.23 4.86
CA GLY A 111 0.83 15.26 3.45
C GLY A 111 1.86 14.65 2.52
N LEU A 112 1.37 13.91 1.53
CA LEU A 112 2.14 13.41 0.39
C LEU A 112 1.63 14.03 -0.90
N THR A 113 2.53 14.16 -1.88
CA THR A 113 2.19 14.50 -3.25
C THR A 113 1.49 13.34 -3.97
N LEU A 114 0.77 13.64 -5.06
CA LEU A 114 0.11 12.62 -5.89
C LEU A 114 1.11 11.63 -6.50
N GLU A 115 2.31 12.11 -6.81
CA GLU A 115 3.42 11.34 -7.33
C GLU A 115 3.93 10.34 -6.28
N GLU A 116 4.21 10.79 -5.06
CA GLU A 116 4.68 9.92 -3.97
C GLU A 116 3.65 8.83 -3.63
N VAL A 117 2.36 9.19 -3.55
CA VAL A 117 1.29 8.21 -3.35
C VAL A 117 1.22 7.21 -4.52
N GLY A 118 1.41 7.69 -5.74
CA GLY A 118 1.48 6.84 -6.93
C GLY A 118 2.63 5.84 -6.88
N GLU A 119 3.81 6.30 -6.44
CA GLU A 119 4.99 5.45 -6.26
C GLU A 119 4.80 4.38 -5.18
N ILE A 120 4.10 4.71 -4.10
CA ILE A 120 3.79 3.78 -2.99
C ILE A 120 2.74 2.74 -3.39
N LEU A 121 1.77 3.08 -4.24
CA LEU A 121 0.65 2.20 -4.61
C LEU A 121 0.80 1.51 -5.98
N ASN A 122 1.90 1.76 -6.69
CA ASN A 122 2.09 1.37 -8.09
C ASN A 122 0.97 1.87 -9.01
N LEU A 123 0.57 3.13 -8.82
CA LEU A 123 -0.48 3.80 -9.59
C LEU A 123 0.09 5.03 -10.30
N THR A 124 -0.53 5.39 -11.42
CA THR A 124 -0.17 6.64 -12.08
C THR A 124 -0.68 7.82 -11.25
N ARG A 125 0.05 8.94 -11.31
CA ARG A 125 -0.37 10.21 -10.70
C ARG A 125 -1.82 10.58 -11.05
N GLU A 126 -2.18 10.47 -12.32
CA GLU A 126 -3.55 10.77 -12.78
C GLU A 126 -4.58 9.82 -12.15
N ARG A 127 -4.23 8.55 -11.92
CA ARG A 127 -5.14 7.63 -11.24
C ARG A 127 -5.33 8.02 -9.77
N ILE A 128 -4.28 8.45 -9.08
CA ILE A 128 -4.38 8.97 -7.70
C ILE A 128 -5.30 10.20 -7.67
N ARG A 129 -5.06 11.17 -8.56
CA ARG A 129 -5.92 12.37 -8.68
C ARG A 129 -7.40 12.04 -8.86
N GLN A 130 -7.72 11.04 -9.69
CA GLN A 130 -9.10 10.59 -9.90
C GLN A 130 -9.71 9.95 -8.64
N VAL A 131 -8.92 9.14 -7.93
CA VAL A 131 -9.35 8.50 -6.68
C VAL A 131 -9.59 9.55 -5.60
N GLU A 132 -8.69 10.52 -5.46
CA GLU A 132 -8.82 11.66 -4.55
C GLU A 132 -10.09 12.46 -4.86
N ALA A 133 -10.27 12.91 -6.10
CA ALA A 133 -11.47 13.67 -6.49
C ALA A 133 -12.77 12.88 -6.25
N SER A 134 -12.78 11.57 -6.56
CA SER A 134 -13.93 10.72 -6.26
C SER A 134 -14.13 10.49 -4.77
N GLY A 135 -13.07 10.43 -3.97
CA GLY A 135 -13.11 10.26 -2.52
C GLY A 135 -13.67 11.50 -1.83
N LEU A 136 -13.12 12.67 -2.16
CA LEU A 136 -13.59 13.97 -1.69
C LEU A 136 -15.08 14.16 -1.98
N LYS A 137 -15.52 13.88 -3.21
CA LYS A 137 -16.94 13.95 -3.55
C LYS A 137 -17.82 13.08 -2.64
N LYS A 138 -17.43 11.83 -2.40
CA LYS A 138 -18.20 10.91 -1.53
C LYS A 138 -18.26 11.38 -0.10
N ILE A 139 -17.18 11.99 0.41
CA ILE A 139 -17.15 12.55 1.75
C ILE A 139 -18.08 13.77 1.81
N MET A 140 -18.01 14.67 0.84
CA MET A 140 -18.91 15.83 0.75
C MET A 140 -20.38 15.40 0.69
N ASP A 141 -20.71 14.39 -0.14
CA ASP A 141 -22.08 13.87 -0.27
C ASP A 141 -22.58 13.21 1.03
N ALA A 142 -21.68 12.62 1.84
CA ALA A 142 -22.05 11.89 3.06
C ALA A 142 -22.15 12.79 4.31
N THR A 143 -21.37 13.86 4.39
CA THR A 143 -21.26 14.75 5.57
C THR A 143 -21.97 16.09 5.36
N GLY A 144 -22.21 16.50 4.11
CA GLY A 144 -22.61 17.88 3.80
C GLY A 144 -21.42 18.84 3.83
N GLU A 145 -21.43 19.88 2.99
CA GLU A 145 -20.30 20.81 2.86
C GLU A 145 -20.03 21.63 4.13
N ASP A 146 -21.08 21.90 4.93
CA ASP A 146 -20.99 22.77 6.10
C ASP A 146 -20.36 22.07 7.31
N GLU A 147 -20.67 20.78 7.56
CA GLU A 147 -20.00 20.00 8.63
C GLU A 147 -18.53 19.73 8.31
N LEU A 148 -18.18 19.58 7.03
CA LEU A 148 -16.80 19.35 6.62
C LEU A 148 -15.91 20.57 6.85
N LYS A 149 -16.43 21.80 6.64
CA LYS A 149 -15.70 23.03 6.97
C LYS A 149 -15.45 23.16 8.45
N ILE A 150 -16.46 22.88 9.28
CA ILE A 150 -16.33 22.91 10.75
C ILE A 150 -15.21 21.96 11.23
N LEU A 151 -15.09 20.77 10.63
CA LEU A 151 -14.05 19.80 11.00
C LEU A 151 -12.63 20.14 10.52
N LEU A 152 -12.49 21.06 9.56
CA LEU A 152 -11.21 21.45 8.96
C LEU A 152 -10.70 22.82 9.42
N ASP A 153 -11.58 23.64 10.02
CA ASP A 153 -11.29 24.99 10.48
C ASP A 153 -10.87 25.07 11.97
N ASP A 154 -10.81 23.93 12.67
CA ASP A 154 -10.24 23.74 14.04
C ASP A 154 -8.80 23.18 13.99
#